data_AF-A0A351RNS2-F1
#
_entry.id   AF-A0A351RNS2-F1
#
_cell.length_a   1.000
_cell.length_b   1.000
_cell.length_c   1.000
_cell.angle_alpha   90.00
_cell.angle_beta   90.00
_cell.angle_gamma   90.00
#
_symmetry.space_group_name_H-M   'P 1'
#
loop_
_entity.id
_entity.type
_entity.pdbx_description
1 polymer ?
#
loop_
_entity_poly.entity_id
_entity_poly.type
_entity_poly.pdbx_seq_one_letter_code
_entity_poly.pdbx_strand_id
1 'polypeptide(L)'
;MTDGALRLIQVGNEIGSRDVVMRGQSLLMKGAFDLNDLDAVYETSKQMRYGNTLMGHLPQVRIANEILIKLVRQSHDPALYDYALYLLDGDGGFVKNDFLALNLFEESFEAHGNANSAFIAAVIRNESLVPGTKDKQRIGELITFAVLNKVKGASEYQSEYVDSGYWRSLDVKHWRDWIDSQ
;
A
#
# COMPACT_ATOMS: atom_id res chain seq x y z
N MET A 1 -3.88 -4.39 -19.60
CA MET A 1 -4.46 -5.76 -19.62
C MET A 1 -4.96 -6.15 -18.24
N THR A 2 -4.18 -5.84 -17.20
CA THR A 2 -4.51 -5.98 -15.78
C THR A 2 -5.87 -5.40 -15.41
N ASP A 3 -6.20 -4.16 -15.77
CA ASP A 3 -7.50 -3.55 -15.48
C ASP A 3 -8.70 -4.34 -16.02
N GLY A 4 -8.58 -4.86 -17.24
CA GLY A 4 -9.64 -5.67 -17.85
C GLY A 4 -9.82 -7.01 -17.13
N ALA A 5 -8.71 -7.63 -16.72
CA ALA A 5 -8.71 -8.86 -15.92
C ALA A 5 -9.36 -8.63 -14.55
N LEU A 6 -9.00 -7.56 -13.86
CA LEU A 6 -9.57 -7.18 -12.56
C LEU A 6 -11.06 -6.89 -12.63
N ARG A 7 -11.51 -6.16 -13.66
CA ARG A 7 -12.94 -5.89 -13.88
C ARG A 7 -13.74 -7.19 -14.08
N LEU A 8 -13.20 -8.16 -14.82
CA LEU A 8 -13.85 -9.46 -14.98
C LEU A 8 -13.92 -10.21 -13.65
N ILE A 9 -12.85 -10.21 -12.86
CA ILE A 9 -12.85 -10.82 -11.53
C ILE A 9 -13.92 -10.16 -10.64
N GLN A 10 -13.98 -8.83 -10.61
CA GLN A 10 -14.96 -8.08 -9.83
C GLN A 10 -16.40 -8.41 -10.26
N VAL A 11 -16.72 -8.22 -11.54
CA VAL A 11 -18.08 -8.49 -12.07
C VAL A 11 -18.47 -9.95 -11.85
N GLY A 12 -17.53 -10.88 -12.07
CA GLY A 12 -17.75 -12.30 -11.81
C GLY A 12 -18.09 -12.60 -10.36
N ASN A 13 -17.42 -11.93 -9.41
CA ASN A 13 -17.76 -12.04 -7.98
C ASN A 13 -19.14 -11.44 -7.67
N GLU A 14 -19.46 -10.27 -8.22
CA GLU A 14 -20.73 -9.58 -8.00
C GLU A 14 -21.94 -10.38 -8.50
N ILE A 15 -21.82 -11.03 -9.66
CA ILE A 15 -22.90 -11.83 -10.26
C ILE A 15 -22.84 -13.32 -9.88
N GLY A 16 -21.88 -13.74 -9.05
CA GLY A 16 -21.69 -15.14 -8.66
C GLY A 16 -21.27 -16.08 -9.80
N SER A 17 -20.64 -15.56 -10.87
CA SER A 17 -20.24 -16.35 -12.04
C SER A 17 -18.78 -16.79 -11.95
N ARG A 18 -18.59 -18.06 -11.58
CA ARG A 18 -17.26 -18.71 -11.57
C ARG A 18 -16.53 -18.59 -12.90
N ASP A 19 -17.23 -18.74 -14.02
CA ASP A 19 -16.61 -18.71 -15.35
C ASP A 19 -16.05 -17.33 -15.70
N VAL A 20 -16.75 -16.26 -15.31
CA VAL A 20 -16.28 -14.89 -15.53
C VAL A 20 -15.05 -14.60 -14.66
N VAL A 21 -15.06 -15.04 -13.40
CA VAL A 21 -13.88 -14.95 -12.52
C VAL A 21 -12.68 -15.70 -13.10
N MET A 22 -12.88 -16.95 -13.57
CA MET A 22 -11.82 -17.76 -14.16
C MET A 22 -11.19 -17.11 -15.39
N ARG A 23 -12.00 -16.47 -16.26
CA ARG A 23 -11.48 -15.72 -17.41
C ARG A 23 -10.62 -14.54 -16.97
N GLY A 24 -11.10 -13.78 -15.98
CA GLY A 24 -10.33 -12.69 -15.40
C GLY A 24 -9.00 -13.17 -14.81
N GLN A 25 -9.00 -14.25 -14.01
CA GLN A 25 -7.77 -14.82 -13.45
C GLN A 25 -6.80 -15.34 -14.52
N SER A 26 -7.31 -15.98 -15.58
CA SER A 26 -6.46 -16.46 -16.67
C SER A 26 -5.77 -15.30 -17.39
N LEU A 27 -6.48 -14.20 -17.66
CA LEU A 27 -5.88 -12.99 -18.23
C LEU A 27 -4.85 -12.36 -17.29
N LEU A 28 -5.13 -12.35 -15.99
CA LEU A 28 -4.24 -11.81 -14.98
C LEU A 28 -2.94 -12.63 -14.89
N MET A 29 -3.06 -13.97 -14.82
CA MET A 29 -1.92 -14.88 -14.80
C MET A 29 -1.08 -14.79 -16.08
N LYS A 30 -1.72 -14.62 -17.24
CA LYS A 30 -1.04 -14.40 -18.51
C LYS A 30 -0.21 -13.11 -18.47
N GLY A 31 -0.77 -12.01 -17.96
CA GLY A 31 -0.01 -10.78 -17.74
C GLY A 31 1.20 -11.02 -16.82
N ALA A 32 0.96 -11.67 -15.68
CA ALA A 32 1.98 -11.87 -14.66
C ALA A 32 3.16 -12.74 -15.13
N PHE A 33 2.88 -13.90 -15.72
CA PHE A 33 3.91 -14.92 -15.97
C PHE A 33 4.38 -14.99 -17.42
N ASP A 34 3.52 -14.68 -18.39
CA ASP A 34 3.90 -14.73 -19.80
C ASP A 34 4.47 -13.40 -20.29
N LEU A 35 4.00 -12.28 -19.72
CA LEU A 35 4.39 -10.93 -20.13
C LEU A 35 5.28 -10.21 -19.12
N ASN A 36 5.54 -10.83 -17.96
CA ASN A 36 6.32 -10.24 -16.86
C ASN A 36 5.82 -8.82 -16.48
N ASP A 37 4.50 -8.63 -16.51
CA ASP A 37 3.83 -7.40 -16.12
C ASP A 37 3.80 -7.33 -14.58
N LEU A 38 4.59 -6.43 -14.00
CA LEU A 38 4.73 -6.30 -12.54
C LEU A 38 3.41 -5.93 -11.87
N ASP A 39 2.56 -5.13 -12.51
CA ASP A 39 1.22 -4.80 -12.00
C ASP A 39 0.37 -6.07 -11.94
N ALA A 40 0.43 -6.90 -12.98
CA ALA A 40 -0.28 -8.18 -12.99
C ALA A 40 0.25 -9.16 -11.93
N VAL A 41 1.56 -9.19 -11.69
CA VAL A 41 2.17 -10.00 -10.61
C VAL A 41 1.70 -9.49 -9.23
N TYR A 42 1.70 -8.17 -9.03
CA TYR A 42 1.23 -7.53 -7.81
C TYR A 42 -0.24 -7.84 -7.53
N GLU A 43 -1.11 -7.66 -8.53
CA GLU A 43 -2.54 -7.98 -8.43
C GLU A 43 -2.80 -9.47 -8.21
N THR A 44 -2.02 -10.35 -8.85
CA THR A 44 -2.06 -11.79 -8.59
C THR A 44 -1.74 -12.09 -7.12
N SER A 45 -0.76 -11.40 -6.53
CA SER A 45 -0.41 -11.56 -5.11
C SER A 45 -1.58 -11.20 -4.19
N LYS A 46 -2.33 -10.13 -4.49
CA LYS A 46 -3.53 -9.74 -3.74
C LYS A 46 -4.64 -10.78 -3.86
N GLN A 47 -4.90 -11.28 -5.07
CA GLN A 47 -5.88 -12.35 -5.29
C GLN A 47 -5.51 -13.62 -4.50
N MET A 48 -4.22 -13.99 -4.47
CA MET A 48 -3.74 -15.13 -3.68
C MET A 48 -3.90 -14.89 -2.17
N ARG A 49 -3.67 -13.68 -1.69
CA ARG A 49 -3.81 -13.33 -0.26
C ARG A 49 -5.23 -13.57 0.25
N TYR A 50 -6.24 -13.13 -0.49
CA TYR A 50 -7.64 -13.23 -0.06
C TYR A 50 -8.31 -14.54 -0.49
N GLY A 51 -7.72 -15.25 -1.45
CA GLY A 51 -8.35 -16.40 -2.08
C GLY A 51 -9.60 -15.98 -2.87
N ASN A 52 -10.40 -16.96 -3.26
CA ASN A 52 -11.67 -16.73 -3.93
C ASN A 52 -12.64 -17.88 -3.67
N THR A 53 -13.75 -17.56 -3.00
CA THR A 53 -14.76 -18.54 -2.58
C THR A 53 -15.49 -19.17 -3.76
N LEU A 54 -15.80 -18.41 -4.82
CA LEU A 54 -16.48 -18.93 -6.02
C LEU A 54 -15.66 -19.99 -6.76
N MET A 55 -14.33 -19.93 -6.65
CA MET A 55 -13.44 -20.94 -7.22
C MET A 55 -13.00 -22.01 -6.21
N GLY A 56 -13.37 -21.88 -4.93
CA GLY A 56 -12.87 -22.75 -3.86
C GLY A 56 -11.37 -22.57 -3.57
N HIS A 57 -10.79 -21.44 -3.97
CA HIS A 57 -9.39 -21.12 -3.70
C HIS A 57 -9.27 -20.54 -2.30
N LEU A 58 -8.60 -21.26 -1.41
CA LEU A 58 -8.31 -20.76 -0.06
C LEU A 58 -7.24 -19.65 -0.09
N PRO A 59 -7.24 -18.72 0.89
CA PRO A 59 -6.16 -17.77 1.12
C PRO A 59 -4.78 -18.43 1.17
N GLN A 60 -3.83 -17.92 0.38
CA GLN A 60 -2.44 -18.38 0.31
C GLN A 60 -1.49 -17.25 0.73
N VAL A 61 -1.66 -16.76 1.95
CA VAL A 61 -0.97 -15.58 2.51
C VAL A 61 0.56 -15.67 2.39
N ARG A 62 1.15 -16.83 2.67
CA ARG A 62 2.60 -17.02 2.56
C ARG A 62 3.11 -16.77 1.13
N ILE A 63 2.45 -17.35 0.14
CA ILE A 63 2.85 -17.20 -1.28
C ILE A 63 2.67 -15.75 -1.71
N ALA A 64 1.56 -15.10 -1.31
CA ALA A 64 1.34 -13.69 -1.56
C ALA A 64 2.46 -12.82 -0.97
N ASN A 65 2.92 -13.11 0.26
CA ASN A 65 4.03 -12.39 0.89
C ASN A 65 5.35 -12.58 0.14
N GLU A 66 5.64 -13.80 -0.32
CA GLU A 66 6.84 -14.09 -1.11
C GLU A 66 6.86 -13.32 -2.44
N ILE A 67 5.70 -13.18 -3.11
CA ILE A 67 5.57 -12.37 -4.32
C ILE A 67 5.74 -10.88 -4.01
N LEU A 68 5.07 -10.37 -2.96
CA LEU A 68 5.17 -8.97 -2.56
C LEU A 68 6.63 -8.56 -2.26
N ILE A 69 7.37 -9.38 -1.50
CA ILE A 69 8.79 -9.13 -1.21
C ILE A 69 9.64 -9.10 -2.49
N LYS A 70 9.34 -9.97 -3.47
CA LYS A 70 10.07 -9.96 -4.76
C LYS A 70 9.83 -8.66 -5.53
N LEU A 71 8.60 -8.15 -5.53
CA LEU A 71 8.24 -6.88 -6.17
C LEU A 71 8.89 -5.67 -5.47
N VAL A 72 8.93 -5.69 -4.13
CA VAL A 72 9.66 -4.69 -3.32
C VAL A 72 11.14 -4.64 -3.73
N ARG A 73 11.80 -5.79 -3.90
CA ARG A 73 13.19 -5.85 -4.37
C ARG A 73 13.41 -5.32 -5.79
N GLN A 74 12.34 -5.24 -6.58
CA GLN A 74 12.34 -4.65 -7.91
C GLN A 74 11.95 -3.17 -7.89
N SER A 75 11.82 -2.57 -6.69
CA SER A 75 11.34 -1.20 -6.48
C SER A 75 10.01 -0.94 -7.19
N HIS A 76 9.10 -1.91 -7.17
CA HIS A 76 7.77 -1.75 -7.74
C HIS A 76 6.90 -0.94 -6.76
N ASP A 77 6.49 0.27 -7.17
CA ASP A 77 5.89 1.27 -6.28
C ASP A 77 4.66 0.79 -5.47
N PRO A 78 3.62 0.18 -6.07
CA PRO A 78 2.50 -0.34 -5.29
C PRO A 78 2.91 -1.37 -4.24
N ALA A 79 3.93 -2.19 -4.54
CA ALA A 79 4.44 -3.18 -3.61
C ALA A 79 5.26 -2.55 -2.46
N LEU A 80 6.05 -1.50 -2.75
CA LEU A 80 6.74 -0.72 -1.72
C LEU A 80 5.73 -0.15 -0.71
N TYR A 81 4.71 0.52 -1.22
CA TYR A 81 3.66 1.14 -0.41
C TYR A 81 2.90 0.10 0.45
N ASP A 82 2.36 -0.95 -0.18
CA ASP A 82 1.60 -1.98 0.55
C ASP A 82 2.45 -2.71 1.58
N TYR A 83 3.68 -3.05 1.23
CA TYR A 83 4.57 -3.74 2.15
C TYR A 83 4.93 -2.86 3.35
N ALA A 84 5.19 -1.57 3.12
CA ALA A 84 5.43 -0.61 4.19
C ALA A 84 4.23 -0.50 5.15
N LEU A 85 3.00 -0.50 4.63
CA LEU A 85 1.79 -0.53 5.44
C LEU A 85 1.66 -1.80 6.30
N TYR A 86 1.92 -2.98 5.72
CA TYR A 86 1.92 -4.21 6.49
C TYR A 86 2.95 -4.21 7.63
N LEU A 87 4.14 -3.65 7.38
CA LEU A 87 5.18 -3.50 8.40
C LEU A 87 4.80 -2.46 9.46
N LEU A 88 4.09 -1.39 9.11
CA LEU A 88 3.66 -0.37 10.06
C LEU A 88 2.61 -0.91 11.03
N ASP A 89 1.71 -1.78 10.55
CA ASP A 89 0.68 -2.43 11.37
C ASP A 89 1.17 -3.70 12.08
N GLY A 90 2.17 -4.40 11.54
CA GLY A 90 2.54 -5.74 11.99
C GLY A 90 1.47 -6.79 11.69
N ASP A 91 0.88 -6.74 10.49
CA ASP A 91 -0.21 -7.62 10.05
C ASP A 91 0.12 -8.30 8.70
N GLY A 92 -0.79 -9.10 8.16
CA GLY A 92 -0.63 -9.77 6.86
C GLY A 92 0.44 -10.85 6.87
N GLY A 93 0.84 -11.32 8.06
CA GLY A 93 1.96 -12.24 8.28
C GLY A 93 3.33 -11.57 8.36
N PHE A 94 3.38 -10.25 8.53
CA PHE A 94 4.61 -9.49 8.70
C PHE A 94 4.75 -8.99 10.14
N VAL A 95 5.99 -8.88 10.61
CA VAL A 95 6.31 -8.35 11.95
C VAL A 95 6.39 -6.83 11.86
N LYS A 96 5.84 -6.14 12.87
CA LYS A 96 5.87 -4.68 12.94
C LYS A 96 7.30 -4.15 12.86
N ASN A 97 7.54 -3.18 11.97
CA ASN A 97 8.85 -2.55 11.78
C ASN A 97 8.71 -1.12 11.21
N ASP A 98 8.57 -0.15 12.12
CA ASP A 98 8.35 1.27 11.77
C ASP A 98 9.53 1.89 11.01
N PHE A 99 10.77 1.47 11.34
CA PHE A 99 11.98 1.97 10.67
C PHE A 99 12.04 1.52 9.21
N LEU A 100 11.81 0.24 8.94
CA LEU A 100 11.79 -0.27 7.57
C LEU A 100 10.60 0.29 6.79
N ALA A 101 9.43 0.41 7.42
CA ALA A 101 8.26 1.03 6.82
C ALA A 101 8.55 2.46 6.36
N LEU A 102 9.14 3.29 7.23
CA LEU A 102 9.54 4.66 6.89
C LEU A 102 10.47 4.69 5.67
N ASN A 103 11.51 3.86 5.67
CA ASN A 103 12.47 3.84 4.55
C ASN A 103 11.82 3.43 3.23
N LEU A 104 10.86 2.49 3.25
CA LEU A 104 10.14 2.06 2.04
C LEU A 104 9.19 3.14 1.53
N PHE A 105 8.51 3.87 2.42
CA PHE A 105 7.70 5.02 2.00
C PHE A 105 8.57 6.13 1.40
N GLU A 106 9.73 6.40 1.98
CA GLU A 106 10.64 7.38 1.39
C GLU A 106 11.24 6.91 0.06
N GLU A 107 11.61 5.64 -0.08
CA GLU A 107 12.04 5.08 -1.36
C GLU A 107 10.95 5.22 -2.43
N SER A 108 9.71 4.88 -2.09
CA SER A 108 8.55 5.01 -2.98
C SER A 108 8.30 6.48 -3.39
N PHE A 109 8.44 7.42 -2.45
CA PHE A 109 8.37 8.84 -2.75
C PHE A 109 9.52 9.31 -3.66
N GLU A 110 10.77 8.96 -3.35
CA GLU A 110 11.95 9.45 -4.05
C GLU A 110 12.10 8.86 -5.45
N ALA A 111 11.82 7.57 -5.61
CA ALA A 111 11.96 6.87 -6.89
C ALA A 111 10.76 7.07 -7.81
N HIS A 112 9.54 7.18 -7.27
CA HIS A 112 8.30 7.14 -8.06
C HIS A 112 7.40 8.36 -7.88
N GLY A 113 7.74 9.29 -6.98
CA GLY A 113 6.90 10.46 -6.70
C GLY A 113 5.57 10.08 -6.05
N ASN A 114 5.51 8.96 -5.31
CA ASN A 114 4.27 8.50 -4.70
C ASN A 114 3.83 9.45 -3.57
N ALA A 115 2.74 10.18 -3.81
CA ALA A 115 2.22 11.17 -2.88
C ALA A 115 1.61 10.55 -1.61
N ASN A 116 1.02 9.36 -1.70
CA ASN A 116 0.50 8.65 -0.52
C ASN A 116 1.65 8.21 0.39
N SER A 117 2.76 7.73 -0.19
CA SER A 117 3.97 7.41 0.55
C SER A 117 4.57 8.65 1.21
N ALA A 118 4.61 9.78 0.50
CA ALA A 118 5.06 11.05 1.07
C ALA A 118 4.22 11.47 2.28
N PHE A 119 2.89 11.37 2.17
CA PHE A 119 1.99 11.68 3.27
C PHE A 119 2.29 10.83 4.52
N ILE A 120 2.34 9.51 4.36
CA ILE A 120 2.57 8.61 5.50
C ILE A 120 3.97 8.80 6.09
N ALA A 121 5.00 8.99 5.26
CA ALA A 121 6.34 9.29 5.74
C ALA A 121 6.38 10.59 6.57
N ALA A 122 5.65 11.63 6.14
CA ALA A 122 5.52 12.87 6.91
C ALA A 122 4.88 12.63 8.27
N VAL A 123 3.78 11.85 8.30
CA VAL A 123 3.07 11.50 9.54
C VAL A 123 3.98 10.70 10.47
N ILE A 124 4.63 9.64 9.99
CA ILE A 124 5.52 8.80 10.80
C ILE A 124 6.66 9.63 11.43
N ARG A 125 7.28 10.50 10.65
CA ARG A 125 8.35 11.39 11.12
C ARG A 125 7.83 12.41 12.15
N ASN A 126 6.64 12.95 11.95
CA ASN A 126 6.07 13.92 12.88
C ASN A 126 5.66 13.27 14.21
N GLU A 127 5.03 12.09 14.16
CA GLU A 127 4.67 11.29 15.34
C GLU A 127 5.90 10.68 16.05
N SER A 128 7.09 10.78 15.45
CA SER A 128 8.34 10.25 16.02
C SER A 128 8.29 8.75 16.32
N LEU A 129 7.54 7.98 15.51
CA LEU A 129 7.46 6.51 15.61
C LEU A 129 8.84 5.86 15.47
N VAL A 130 9.74 6.53 14.73
CA VAL A 130 11.14 6.15 14.57
C VAL A 130 12.01 7.22 15.25
N PRO A 131 12.53 6.97 16.47
CA PRO A 131 13.32 7.95 17.21
C PRO A 131 14.52 8.46 16.41
N GLY A 132 14.78 9.77 16.48
CA GLY A 132 15.91 10.41 15.80
C GLY A 132 15.69 10.75 14.32
N THR A 133 14.52 10.46 13.76
CA THR A 133 14.18 10.77 12.35
C THR A 133 13.33 12.04 12.18
N LYS A 134 12.97 12.72 13.28
CA LYS A 134 12.14 13.92 13.20
C LYS A 134 12.95 15.12 12.66
N ASP A 135 12.64 15.51 11.44
CA ASP A 135 13.19 16.68 10.75
C ASP A 135 12.03 17.53 10.21
N LYS A 136 11.91 18.76 10.72
CA LYS A 136 10.82 19.68 10.36
C LYS A 136 10.85 20.07 8.88
N GLN A 137 12.03 20.24 8.30
CA GLN A 137 12.14 20.60 6.89
C GLN A 137 11.64 19.45 6.03
N ARG A 138 12.14 18.23 6.30
CA ARG A 138 11.72 17.04 5.56
C ARG A 138 10.23 16.75 5.71
N ILE A 139 9.68 16.89 6.92
CA ILE A 139 8.22 16.76 7.15
C ILE A 139 7.45 17.78 6.30
N GLY A 140 7.91 19.05 6.29
CA GLY A 140 7.31 20.11 5.49
C GLY A 140 7.32 19.82 3.98
N GLU A 141 8.44 19.31 3.46
CA GLU A 141 8.56 18.91 2.05
C GLU A 141 7.57 17.80 1.69
N LEU A 142 7.55 16.72 2.47
CA LEU A 142 6.71 15.55 2.24
C LEU A 142 5.21 15.89 2.33
N ILE A 143 4.79 16.63 3.36
CA ILE A 143 3.38 16.98 3.54
C ILE A 143 2.92 17.99 2.47
N THR A 144 3.76 18.95 2.10
CA THR A 144 3.43 19.91 1.03
C THR A 144 3.25 19.19 -0.30
N PHE A 145 4.13 18.22 -0.61
CA PHE A 145 3.99 17.40 -1.81
C PHE A 145 2.66 16.62 -1.81
N ALA A 146 2.31 15.99 -0.69
CA ALA A 146 1.05 15.25 -0.55
C ALA A 146 -0.19 16.16 -0.73
N VAL A 147 -0.17 17.36 -0.13
CA VAL A 147 -1.25 18.35 -0.25
C VAL A 147 -1.40 18.83 -1.69
N LEU A 148 -0.31 19.16 -2.38
CA LEU A 148 -0.33 19.58 -3.78
C LEU A 148 -0.89 18.49 -4.71
N ASN A 149 -0.65 17.22 -4.38
CA ASN A 149 -1.20 16.06 -5.08
C ASN A 149 -2.57 15.61 -4.57
N LYS A 150 -3.20 16.39 -3.66
CA LYS A 150 -4.56 16.15 -3.14
C LYS A 150 -4.74 14.79 -2.47
N VAL A 151 -3.71 14.31 -1.77
CA VAL A 151 -3.83 13.12 -0.91
C VAL A 151 -4.87 13.39 0.18
N LYS A 152 -5.79 12.44 0.37
CA LYS A 152 -6.87 12.52 1.36
C LYS A 152 -6.28 12.68 2.77
N GLY A 153 -6.87 13.52 3.61
CA GLY A 153 -6.37 13.83 4.96
C GLY A 153 -5.12 14.71 5.04
N ALA A 154 -4.33 14.88 3.97
CA ALA A 154 -3.03 15.57 4.05
C ALA A 154 -3.14 17.04 4.47
N SER A 155 -4.12 17.78 3.93
CA SER A 155 -4.30 19.20 4.27
C SER A 155 -4.81 19.40 5.70
N GLU A 156 -5.67 18.51 6.17
CA GLU A 156 -6.18 18.54 7.54
C GLU A 156 -5.06 18.19 8.52
N TYR A 157 -4.31 17.12 8.24
CA TYR A 157 -3.14 16.73 9.03
C TYR A 157 -2.10 17.86 9.12
N GLN A 158 -1.79 18.53 7.99
CA GLN A 158 -0.87 19.66 8.00
C GLN A 158 -1.35 20.77 8.95
N SER A 159 -2.61 21.18 8.82
CA SER A 159 -3.18 22.25 9.64
C SER A 159 -3.22 21.89 11.12
N GLU A 160 -3.55 20.64 11.47
CA GLU A 160 -3.80 20.23 12.85
C GLU A 160 -2.56 19.78 13.60
N TYR A 161 -1.61 19.12 12.92
CA TYR A 161 -0.48 18.42 13.54
C TYR A 161 0.89 18.98 13.15
N VAL A 162 0.98 19.78 12.09
CA VAL A 162 2.25 20.39 11.65
C VAL A 162 2.26 21.90 11.95
N ASP A 163 1.23 22.62 11.52
CA ASP A 163 1.19 24.09 11.57
C ASP A 163 0.58 24.65 12.86
N SER A 164 -0.16 23.84 13.61
CA SER A 164 -0.95 24.29 14.78
C SER A 164 -0.11 24.84 15.93
N GLY A 165 1.21 24.60 15.93
CA GLY A 165 2.12 25.05 17.00
C GLY A 165 1.95 24.31 18.33
N TYR A 166 0.97 23.40 18.43
CA TYR A 166 0.73 22.55 19.58
C TYR A 166 1.12 21.11 19.27
N TRP A 167 1.79 20.46 20.21
CA TRP A 167 2.07 19.03 20.12
C TRP A 167 0.76 18.25 20.29
N ARG A 168 0.25 17.72 19.18
CA ARG A 168 -0.78 16.70 19.15
C ARG A 168 -0.15 15.43 18.59
N SER A 169 -0.48 14.30 19.18
CA SER A 169 -0.05 13.00 18.69
C SER A 169 -1.26 12.20 18.27
N LEU A 170 -1.11 11.43 17.20
CA LEU A 170 -2.10 10.46 16.79
C LEU A 170 -1.94 9.17 17.62
N ASP A 171 -3.01 8.73 18.26
CA ASP A 171 -3.08 7.41 18.90
C ASP A 171 -3.63 6.39 17.89
N VAL A 172 -2.80 6.02 16.91
CA VAL A 172 -3.19 5.09 15.83
C VAL A 172 -2.90 3.66 16.23
N LYS A 173 -3.96 2.84 16.32
CA LYS A 173 -3.83 1.39 16.54
C LYS A 173 -3.52 0.61 15.27
N HIS A 174 -4.19 0.99 14.18
CA HIS A 174 -4.01 0.41 12.84
C HIS A 174 -3.97 1.54 11.82
N TRP A 175 -2.84 1.66 11.16
CA TRP A 175 -2.53 2.73 10.22
C TRP A 175 -3.33 2.61 8.95
N ARG A 176 -3.54 1.39 8.42
CA ARG A 176 -4.40 1.20 7.25
C ARG A 176 -5.83 1.68 7.51
N ASP A 177 -6.40 1.32 8.66
CA ASP A 177 -7.75 1.78 9.05
C ASP A 177 -7.81 3.31 9.21
N TRP A 178 -6.78 3.91 9.81
CA TRP A 178 -6.70 5.36 9.96
C TRP A 178 -6.62 6.07 8.61
N ILE A 179 -5.79 5.57 7.68
CA ILE A 179 -5.66 6.09 6.30
C ILE A 179 -7.00 6.02 5.57
N ASP A 180 -7.70 4.89 5.65
CA ASP A 180 -9.01 4.71 5.01
C ASP A 180 -10.08 5.66 5.58
N SER A 181 -9.93 6.07 6.85
CA SER A 181 -10.84 6.97 7.56
C SER A 181 -10.59 8.47 7.33
N GLN A 182 -9.48 8.84 6.69
CA GLN A 182 -9.17 10.24 6.33
C GLN A 182 -10.17 10.81 5.33
#